data_AF-A0A8I1U596-F1
#
_entry.id   AF-A0A8I1U596-F1
#
_cell.length_a   1.000
_cell.length_b   1.000
_cell.length_c   1.000
_cell.angle_alpha   90.00
_cell.angle_beta   90.00
_cell.angle_gamma   90.00
#
_symmetry.space_group_name_H-M   'P 1'
#
loop_
_entity.id
_entity.type
_entity.pdbx_description
1 polymer ?
#
loop_
_entity_poly.entity_id
_entity_poly.type
_entity_poly.pdbx_seq_one_letter_code
_entity_poly.pdbx_strand_id
1 'polypeptide(L)'
;MMTDLILAIAHHLAVFTLVAIFAAEFALLRPGIEARRLAQLGSLDRAYGAMAMLAIVVGIVRVIFGSAGWEYYVGNWVFWAKMIAFLGVGLASIQPTVAILRWRKAATADAGFSPPPAEISASRRFLYLQAALLVFIPSFAAAMARGYGV
;
A
#
# COMPACT_ATOMS: atom_id res chain seq x y z
N MET A 1 22.63 16.57 3.80
CA MET A 1 23.17 16.64 2.42
C MET A 1 22.01 16.62 1.43
N MET A 2 22.15 17.20 0.23
CA MET A 2 21.08 17.29 -0.79
C MET A 2 20.43 15.92 -1.13
N THR A 3 21.22 14.85 -1.12
CA THR A 3 20.76 13.47 -1.37
C THR A 3 19.73 13.00 -0.35
N ASP A 4 19.96 13.24 0.93
CA ASP A 4 19.04 12.89 2.03
C ASP A 4 17.68 13.58 1.87
N LEU A 5 17.68 14.86 1.49
CA LEU A 5 16.48 15.63 1.20
C LEU A 5 15.70 15.05 0.01
N ILE A 6 16.37 14.79 -1.11
CA ILE A 6 15.74 14.23 -2.32
C ILE A 6 15.12 12.87 -2.02
N LEU A 7 15.86 11.99 -1.33
CA LEU A 7 15.37 10.67 -0.98
C LEU A 7 14.18 10.74 -0.01
N ALA A 8 14.21 11.66 0.96
CA ALA A 8 13.07 11.91 1.83
C ALA A 8 11.86 12.36 1.02
N ILE A 9 11.98 13.36 0.14
CA ILE A 9 10.89 13.84 -0.72
C ILE A 9 10.32 12.69 -1.57
N ALA A 10 11.20 11.94 -2.24
CA ALA A 10 10.79 10.82 -3.08
C ALA A 10 10.02 9.75 -2.29
N HIS A 11 10.49 9.41 -1.09
CA HIS A 11 9.81 8.42 -0.24
C HIS A 11 8.42 8.92 0.20
N HIS A 12 8.30 10.18 0.62
CA HIS A 12 7.02 10.74 1.03
C HIS A 12 6.04 10.82 -0.14
N LEU A 13 6.46 11.31 -1.30
CA LEU A 13 5.63 11.32 -2.49
C LEU A 13 5.17 9.91 -2.87
N ALA A 14 6.05 8.91 -2.75
CA ALA A 14 5.68 7.53 -3.02
C ALA A 14 4.61 7.00 -2.06
N VAL A 15 4.78 7.25 -0.76
CA VAL A 15 3.81 6.84 0.27
C VAL A 15 2.49 7.59 0.12
N PHE A 16 2.48 8.90 -0.08
CA PHE A 16 1.23 9.65 -0.25
C PHE A 16 0.49 9.25 -1.53
N THR A 17 1.19 9.00 -2.62
CA THR A 17 0.58 8.48 -3.85
C THR A 17 -0.01 7.10 -3.63
N LEU A 18 0.69 6.22 -2.91
CA LEU A 18 0.17 4.91 -2.50
C LEU A 18 -1.15 5.05 -1.72
N VAL A 19 -1.20 5.92 -0.71
CA VAL A 19 -2.42 6.16 0.09
C VAL A 19 -3.54 6.74 -0.77
N ALA A 20 -3.24 7.64 -1.71
CA ALA A 20 -4.22 8.20 -2.62
C ALA A 20 -4.82 7.13 -3.55
N ILE A 21 -3.98 6.23 -4.10
CA ILE A 21 -4.44 5.11 -4.92
C ILE A 21 -5.31 4.17 -4.09
N PHE A 22 -4.87 3.81 -2.88
CA PHE A 22 -5.64 2.98 -1.96
C PHE A 22 -7.03 3.56 -1.67
N ALA A 23 -7.13 4.87 -1.43
CA ALA A 23 -8.40 5.55 -1.23
C ALA A 23 -9.32 5.44 -2.46
N ALA A 24 -8.76 5.54 -3.66
CA ALA A 24 -9.50 5.35 -4.91
C ALA A 24 -10.01 3.91 -5.07
N GLU A 25 -9.19 2.91 -4.76
CA GLU A 25 -9.59 1.50 -4.77
C GLU A 25 -10.71 1.22 -3.76
N PHE A 26 -10.56 1.74 -2.54
CA PHE A 26 -11.53 1.62 -1.47
C PHE A 26 -12.90 2.20 -1.87
N ALA A 27 -12.89 3.34 -2.57
CA ALA A 27 -14.10 4.00 -3.07
C ALA A 27 -14.74 3.26 -4.26
N LEU A 28 -13.91 2.69 -5.14
CA LEU A 28 -14.39 1.97 -6.33
C LEU A 28 -14.93 0.59 -6.03
N LEU A 29 -14.36 -0.12 -5.05
CA LEU A 29 -14.79 -1.48 -4.71
C LEU A 29 -16.12 -1.48 -3.96
N ARG A 30 -17.23 -1.52 -4.70
CA ARG A 30 -18.59 -1.53 -4.17
C ARG A 30 -19.50 -2.50 -4.95
N PRO A 31 -20.59 -3.02 -4.33
CA PRO A 31 -21.56 -3.87 -5.02
C PRO A 31 -22.10 -3.25 -6.30
N GLY A 32 -22.33 -4.07 -7.32
CA GLY A 32 -22.81 -3.60 -8.64
C GLY A 32 -21.74 -2.89 -9.46
N ILE A 33 -20.45 -3.14 -9.20
CA ILE A 33 -19.37 -2.62 -10.03
C ILE A 33 -19.47 -3.19 -11.44
N GLU A 34 -19.47 -2.31 -12.43
CA GLU A 34 -19.53 -2.62 -13.86
C GLU A 34 -18.15 -3.03 -14.42
N ALA A 35 -18.15 -3.74 -15.54
CA ALA A 35 -16.93 -4.23 -16.22
C ALA A 35 -15.89 -3.13 -16.48
N ARG A 36 -16.33 -1.93 -16.93
CA ARG A 36 -15.43 -0.80 -17.17
C ARG A 36 -14.71 -0.35 -15.88
N ARG A 37 -15.43 -0.29 -14.76
CA ARG A 37 -14.86 0.08 -13.46
C ARG A 37 -13.99 -1.01 -12.88
N LEU A 38 -14.24 -2.29 -13.19
CA LEU A 38 -13.33 -3.39 -12.84
C LEU A 38 -11.97 -3.26 -13.54
N ALA A 39 -11.96 -2.86 -14.81
CA ALA A 39 -10.72 -2.59 -15.55
C ALA A 39 -9.93 -1.43 -14.92
N GLN A 40 -10.62 -0.35 -14.54
CA GLN A 40 -10.03 0.78 -13.81
C GLN A 40 -9.49 0.36 -12.44
N LEU A 41 -10.28 -0.39 -11.66
CA LEU A 41 -9.90 -0.89 -10.35
C LEU A 41 -8.62 -1.72 -10.42
N GLY A 42 -8.52 -2.66 -11.36
CA GLY A 42 -7.27 -3.41 -11.49
C GLY A 42 -6.11 -2.64 -12.12
N SER A 43 -6.33 -1.45 -12.71
CA SER A 43 -5.21 -0.57 -13.07
C SER A 43 -4.69 0.17 -11.83
N LEU A 44 -5.59 0.56 -10.93
CA LEU A 44 -5.23 1.14 -9.64
C LEU A 44 -4.49 0.12 -8.77
N ASP A 45 -4.95 -1.14 -8.71
CA ASP A 45 -4.30 -2.21 -7.95
C ASP A 45 -2.85 -2.46 -8.39
N ARG A 46 -2.60 -2.44 -9.71
CA ARG A 46 -1.21 -2.50 -10.22
C ARG A 46 -0.39 -1.27 -9.85
N ALA A 47 -0.99 -0.07 -9.94
CA ALA A 47 -0.31 1.16 -9.57
C ALA A 47 -0.01 1.20 -8.06
N TYR A 48 -0.92 0.71 -7.23
CA TYR A 48 -0.75 0.56 -5.79
C TYR A 48 0.45 -0.34 -5.48
N GLY A 49 0.50 -1.54 -6.10
CA GLY A 49 1.64 -2.45 -5.96
C GLY A 49 2.96 -1.84 -6.43
N ALA A 50 2.96 -1.12 -7.56
CA ALA A 50 4.14 -0.42 -8.06
C ALA A 50 4.64 0.67 -7.10
N MET A 51 3.71 1.47 -6.54
CA MET A 51 4.04 2.50 -5.56
C MET A 51 4.52 1.91 -4.24
N ALA A 52 3.98 0.77 -3.82
CA ALA A 52 4.44 0.05 -2.63
C ALA A 52 5.88 -0.43 -2.82
N MET A 53 6.20 -0.96 -4.00
CA MET A 53 7.55 -1.37 -4.32
C MET A 53 8.50 -0.18 -4.37
N LEU A 54 8.10 0.93 -4.99
CA LEU A 54 8.90 2.16 -5.02
C LEU A 54 9.18 2.69 -3.61
N ALA A 55 8.17 2.68 -2.72
CA ALA A 55 8.34 3.11 -1.34
C ALA A 55 9.37 2.24 -0.58
N ILE A 56 9.36 0.92 -0.79
CA ILE A 56 10.37 0.01 -0.23
C ILE A 56 11.76 0.33 -0.79
N VAL A 57 11.91 0.43 -2.12
CA VAL A 57 13.20 0.67 -2.78
C VAL A 57 13.81 1.97 -2.27
N VAL A 58 13.05 3.07 -2.30
CA VAL A 58 13.53 4.37 -1.78
C VAL A 58 13.78 4.30 -0.28
N GLY A 59 12.97 3.56 0.47
CA GLY A 59 13.17 3.32 1.90
C GLY A 59 14.50 2.64 2.22
N ILE A 60 14.86 1.60 1.49
CA ILE A 60 16.14 0.89 1.63
C ILE A 60 17.31 1.84 1.32
N VAL A 61 17.21 2.60 0.23
CA VAL A 61 18.24 3.59 -0.14
C VAL A 61 18.40 4.64 0.98
N ARG A 62 17.32 5.05 1.65
CA ARG A 62 17.38 5.94 2.82
C ARG A 62 18.02 5.30 4.05
N VAL A 63 17.86 4.00 4.26
CA VAL A 63 18.52 3.30 5.37
C VAL A 63 20.03 3.25 5.17
N ILE A 64 20.49 3.03 3.93
CA ILE A 64 21.91 2.89 3.61
C ILE A 64 22.61 4.24 3.46
N PHE A 65 21.98 5.20 2.77
CA PHE A 65 22.59 6.49 2.38
C PHE A 65 21.99 7.70 3.10
N GLY A 66 21.04 7.49 4.00
CA GLY A 66 20.42 8.57 4.77
C GLY A 66 21.32 9.10 5.87
N SER A 67 21.01 10.30 6.34
CA SER A 67 21.83 11.02 7.32
C SER A 67 21.90 10.38 8.72
N ALA A 68 20.96 9.50 9.06
CA ALA A 68 20.86 8.87 10.39
C ALA A 68 21.82 7.67 10.61
N GLY A 69 22.45 7.13 9.55
CA GLY A 69 23.19 5.87 9.62
C GLY A 69 22.27 4.65 9.65
N TRP A 70 22.74 3.50 9.15
CA TRP A 70 21.92 2.29 9.02
C TRP A 70 21.67 1.62 10.38
N GLU A 71 22.62 1.77 11.32
CA GLU A 71 22.58 1.23 12.68
C GLU A 71 21.38 1.77 13.45
N TYR A 72 21.06 3.05 13.25
CA TYR A 72 19.90 3.69 13.86
C TYR A 72 18.60 2.99 13.47
N TYR A 73 18.46 2.53 12.22
CA TYR A 73 17.26 1.83 11.78
C TYR A 73 17.21 0.40 12.30
N VAL A 74 18.30 -0.36 12.17
CA VAL A 74 18.31 -1.79 12.51
C VAL A 74 18.22 -2.02 14.02
N GLY A 75 18.81 -1.13 14.83
CA GLY A 75 18.69 -1.17 16.29
C GLY A 75 17.35 -0.69 16.83
N ASN A 76 16.51 -0.05 16.01
CA ASN A 76 15.29 0.58 16.48
C ASN A 76 14.05 -0.32 16.32
N TRP A 77 13.39 -0.68 17.43
CA TRP A 77 12.22 -1.57 17.37
C TRP A 77 11.00 -0.92 16.70
N VAL A 78 10.88 0.41 16.75
CA VAL A 78 9.81 1.16 16.07
C VAL A 78 9.99 1.10 14.55
N PHE A 79 11.23 1.08 14.06
CA PHE A 79 11.51 0.81 12.65
C PHE A 79 10.99 -0.57 12.24
N TRP A 80 11.29 -1.61 13.00
CA TRP A 80 10.80 -2.96 12.72
C TRP A 80 9.27 -3.06 12.82
N ALA A 81 8.64 -2.40 13.79
CA ALA A 81 7.19 -2.31 13.89
C ALA A 81 6.56 -1.67 12.64
N LYS A 82 7.18 -0.59 12.12
CA LYS A 82 6.80 0.02 10.84
C LYS A 82 6.93 -0.96 9.67
N MET A 83 8.04 -1.71 9.61
CA MET A 83 8.27 -2.68 8.54
C MET A 83 7.28 -3.85 8.59
N ILE A 84 6.94 -4.34 9.78
CA ILE A 84 5.92 -5.38 9.99
C ILE A 84 4.54 -4.86 9.58
N ALA A 85 4.18 -3.62 9.94
CA ALA A 85 2.94 -3.01 9.50
C ALA A 85 2.87 -2.89 7.97
N PHE A 86 3.95 -2.43 7.33
CA PHE A 86 4.04 -2.34 5.87
C PHE A 86 3.93 -3.72 5.20
N LEU A 87 4.61 -4.74 5.73
CA LEU A 87 4.50 -6.12 5.27
C LEU A 87 3.07 -6.64 5.42
N GLY A 88 2.43 -6.37 6.57
CA GLY A 88 1.04 -6.73 6.82
C GLY A 88 0.07 -6.12 5.81
N VAL A 89 0.27 -4.85 5.43
CA VAL A 89 -0.50 -4.20 4.35
C VAL A 89 -0.33 -4.97 3.04
N GLY A 90 0.91 -5.30 2.65
CA GLY A 90 1.19 -6.05 1.43
C GLY A 90 0.61 -7.47 1.45
N LEU A 91 0.64 -8.16 2.58
CA LEU A 91 0.00 -9.48 2.71
C LEU A 91 -1.53 -9.38 2.63
N ALA A 92 -2.11 -8.37 3.27
CA ALA A 92 -3.55 -8.11 3.22
C ALA A 92 -4.03 -7.67 1.82
N SER A 93 -3.15 -7.17 0.95
CA SER A 93 -3.51 -6.81 -0.43
C SER A 93 -3.59 -8.01 -1.38
N ILE A 94 -2.95 -9.15 -1.04
CA ILE A 94 -2.93 -10.34 -1.91
C ILE A 94 -4.35 -10.81 -2.27
N GLN A 95 -5.23 -10.93 -1.28
CA GLN A 95 -6.58 -11.45 -1.53
C GLN A 95 -7.39 -10.53 -2.45
N PRO A 96 -7.50 -9.20 -2.20
CA PRO A 96 -8.14 -8.27 -3.13
C PRO A 96 -7.54 -8.32 -4.53
N THR A 97 -6.20 -8.32 -4.66
CA THR A 97 -5.52 -8.36 -5.96
C THR A 97 -5.90 -9.62 -6.75
N VAL A 98 -5.87 -10.80 -6.13
CA VAL A 98 -6.25 -12.06 -6.79
C VAL A 98 -7.72 -12.03 -7.21
N ALA A 99 -8.61 -11.49 -6.36
CA ALA A 99 -10.03 -11.37 -6.69
C ALA A 99 -10.26 -10.41 -7.88
N ILE A 100 -9.60 -9.25 -7.89
CA ILE A 100 -9.68 -8.26 -8.96
C ILE A 100 -9.19 -8.87 -10.29
N LEU A 101 -8.08 -9.61 -10.28
CA LEU A 101 -7.58 -10.30 -11.47
C LEU A 101 -8.60 -11.31 -12.02
N ARG A 102 -9.23 -12.10 -11.14
CA ARG A 102 -10.27 -13.05 -11.52
C ARG A 102 -11.50 -12.34 -12.10
N TRP A 103 -11.99 -11.29 -11.45
CA TRP A 103 -13.16 -10.53 -11.91
C TRP A 103 -12.90 -9.83 -13.24
N ARG A 104 -11.69 -9.32 -13.46
CA ARG A 104 -11.32 -8.73 -14.75
C ARG A 104 -11.34 -9.76 -15.86
N LYS A 105 -10.82 -10.96 -15.62
CA LYS A 105 -10.86 -12.05 -16.60
C LYS A 105 -12.30 -12.42 -16.96
N ALA A 106 -13.19 -12.50 -15.97
CA ALA A 106 -14.61 -12.76 -16.20
C ALA A 106 -15.30 -11.61 -16.95
N ALA A 107 -15.01 -10.36 -16.60
CA ALA A 107 -15.56 -9.17 -17.27
C ALA A 107 -15.09 -9.00 -18.72
N THR A 108 -13.93 -9.53 -19.08
CA THR A 108 -13.49 -9.60 -20.48
C THR A 108 -14.30 -10.63 -21.29
N ALA A 109 -14.76 -11.70 -20.64
CA ALA A 109 -15.56 -12.75 -21.29
C ALA A 109 -17.05 -12.39 -21.37
N ASP A 110 -17.56 -11.61 -20.41
CA ASP A 110 -18.94 -11.16 -20.35
C ASP A 110 -19.00 -9.70 -19.89
N ALA A 111 -19.45 -8.81 -20.79
CA ALA A 111 -19.59 -7.38 -20.51
C ALA A 111 -20.66 -7.06 -19.46
N GLY A 112 -21.62 -7.98 -19.23
CA GLY A 112 -22.63 -7.89 -18.18
C GLY A 112 -22.16 -8.42 -16.82
N PHE A 113 -20.93 -8.97 -16.74
CA PHE A 113 -20.42 -9.54 -15.50
C PHE A 113 -20.29 -8.48 -14.40
N SER A 114 -20.86 -8.78 -13.23
CA SER A 114 -20.60 -8.05 -12.00
C SER A 114 -20.25 -9.07 -10.90
N PRO A 115 -19.23 -8.81 -10.07
CA PRO A 115 -18.84 -9.73 -9.02
C PRO A 115 -19.97 -9.92 -7.99
N PRO A 116 -20.16 -11.13 -7.46
CA PRO A 116 -21.15 -11.37 -6.42
C PRO A 116 -20.92 -10.46 -5.20
N PRO A 117 -21.98 -9.90 -4.59
CA PRO A 117 -21.85 -9.03 -3.42
C PRO A 117 -21.07 -9.65 -2.26
N ALA A 118 -21.16 -10.98 -2.09
CA ALA A 118 -20.41 -11.72 -1.08
C ALA A 118 -18.88 -11.63 -1.31
N GLU A 119 -18.41 -11.79 -2.55
CA GLU A 119 -16.97 -11.69 -2.86
C GLU A 119 -16.46 -10.26 -2.68
N ILE A 120 -17.27 -9.26 -3.03
CA ILE A 120 -16.94 -7.85 -2.79
C ILE A 120 -16.82 -7.60 -1.28
N SER A 121 -17.77 -8.11 -0.48
CA SER A 121 -17.73 -7.95 0.98
C SER A 121 -16.49 -8.60 1.59
N ALA A 122 -16.07 -9.77 1.09
CA ALA A 122 -14.84 -10.43 1.51
C ALA A 122 -13.61 -9.56 1.21
N SER A 123 -13.47 -9.08 -0.03
CA SER A 123 -12.34 -8.21 -0.40
C SER A 123 -12.35 -6.87 0.37
N ARG A 124 -13.52 -6.31 0.68
CA ARG A 124 -13.64 -5.10 1.50
C ARG A 124 -13.12 -5.30 2.92
N ARG A 125 -13.28 -6.48 3.54
CA ARG A 125 -12.71 -6.78 4.87
C ARG A 125 -11.18 -6.66 4.87
N PHE A 126 -10.54 -7.14 3.81
CA PHE A 126 -9.09 -6.98 3.64
C PHE A 126 -8.68 -5.52 3.41
N LEU A 127 -9.47 -4.73 2.68
CA LEU A 127 -9.25 -3.29 2.55
C LEU A 127 -9.39 -2.56 3.90
N TYR A 128 -10.36 -2.93 4.75
CA TYR A 128 -10.44 -2.38 6.11
C TYR A 128 -9.22 -2.74 6.95
N LEU A 129 -8.74 -3.97 6.86
CA LEU A 129 -7.49 -4.39 7.52
C LEU A 129 -6.29 -3.59 7.01
N GLN A 130 -6.17 -3.40 5.69
CA GLN A 130 -5.12 -2.55 5.10
C GLN A 130 -5.22 -1.12 5.61
N ALA A 131 -6.41 -0.53 5.67
CA ALA A 131 -6.59 0.83 6.20
C ALA A 131 -6.12 0.94 7.66
N ALA A 132 -6.47 -0.04 8.51
CA ALA A 132 -6.03 -0.08 9.89
C ALA A 132 -4.49 -0.20 10.00
N LEU A 133 -3.88 -1.08 9.20
CA LEU A 133 -2.43 -1.26 9.17
C LEU A 133 -1.68 -0.03 8.62
N LEU A 134 -2.25 0.63 7.61
CA LEU A 134 -1.71 1.84 6.99
C LEU A 134 -1.61 3.00 7.99
N VAL A 135 -2.47 3.08 9.02
CA VAL A 135 -2.39 4.11 10.07
C VAL A 135 -1.13 3.95 10.92
N PHE A 136 -0.69 2.72 11.20
CA PHE A 136 0.48 2.49 12.03
C PHE A 136 1.79 2.94 11.36
N ILE A 137 1.88 2.85 10.03
CA ILE A 137 3.10 3.19 9.27
C ILE A 137 3.55 4.66 9.48
N PRO A 138 2.70 5.69 9.25
CA PRO A 138 3.07 7.07 9.54
C PRO A 138 3.20 7.35 11.03
N SER A 139 2.42 6.67 11.90
CA SER A 139 2.57 6.80 13.36
C SER A 139 3.95 6.37 13.84
N PHE A 140 4.42 5.19 13.40
CA PHE A 140 5.77 4.71 13.72
C PHE A 140 6.86 5.56 13.08
N ALA A 141 6.66 6.03 11.84
CA ALA A 141 7.58 6.97 11.22
C ALA A 141 7.72 8.28 12.03
N ALA A 142 6.60 8.83 12.53
CA ALA A 142 6.58 10.03 13.33
C ALA A 142 7.17 9.83 14.74
N ALA A 143 6.98 8.65 15.34
CA ALA A 143 7.59 8.28 16.61
C ALA A 143 9.11 8.11 16.47
N MET A 144 9.57 7.37 15.47
CA MET A 144 10.99 7.20 15.16
C MET A 144 11.67 8.56 14.94
N ALA A 145 11.05 9.47 14.16
CA ALA A 145 11.58 10.83 13.93
C ALA A 145 11.73 11.67 15.21
N ARG A 146 11.12 11.26 16.32
CA ARG A 146 11.23 11.91 17.66
C ARG A 146 12.13 11.13 18.63
N GLY A 147 12.87 10.13 18.14
CA GLY A 147 13.82 9.36 18.95
C GLY A 147 13.20 8.20 19.73
N TYR A 148 11.95 7.83 19.48
CA TYR A 148 11.40 6.61 20.08
C TYR A 148 11.99 5.37 19.43
N GLY A 149 12.24 4.34 20.24
CA GLY A 149 12.56 3.00 19.77
C GLY A 149 14.03 2.62 19.72
N VAL A 150 14.93 3.54 20.12
CA VAL A 150 16.36 3.29 20.38
C VAL A 150 16.59 2.71 21.76
#